data_AF-A0A919JYN6-F1
#
_entry.id   AF-A0A919JYN6-F1
#
_cell.length_a   1.000
_cell.length_b   1.000
_cell.length_c   1.000
_cell.angle_alpha   90.00
_cell.angle_beta   90.00
_cell.angle_gamma   90.00
#
_symmetry.space_group_name_H-M   'P 1'
#
loop_
_entity.id
_entity.type
_entity.pdbx_description
1 polymer ?
#
loop_
_entity_poly.entity_id
_entity_poly.type
_entity_poly.pdbx_seq_one_letter_code
_entity_poly.pdbx_strand_id
1 'polypeptide(L)'
;MISAVLLIAGVVLVLWAKNEDGWEQAWRVEVGAAIALLGPLFFIEEMLRSRVVSLEEKFDQLRKSYGLMRGLLPPGDARTYVLDRLLSAVTEQARAGYYSAPEISRLLDGDDETRMIALAIMQGDHRLIKDEVIINSIGSSKSGMEQYHALKAAHDGWSVLVRGTKRSAVDKILEDASGASYIITDAPRRFLAEEILGFALTDGVLTQAEMDGWTGLARSVQPR
;
A
#
# COMPACT_ATOMS: atom_id res chain seq x y z
N MET A 1 -11.64 -27.48 -8.70
CA MET A 1 -12.05 -28.78 -9.30
C MET A 1 -13.16 -28.63 -10.33
N ILE A 2 -14.20 -27.84 -10.07
CA ILE A 2 -15.38 -27.69 -10.96
C ILE A 2 -15.02 -27.21 -12.38
N SER A 3 -14.09 -26.27 -12.52
CA SER A 3 -13.69 -25.70 -13.83
C SER A 3 -12.92 -26.66 -14.73
N ALA A 4 -12.05 -27.51 -14.18
CA ALA A 4 -11.38 -28.57 -14.94
C ALA A 4 -12.39 -29.63 -15.44
N VAL A 5 -13.39 -29.93 -14.62
CA VAL A 5 -14.50 -30.84 -14.99
C VAL A 5 -15.35 -30.23 -16.11
N LEU A 6 -15.66 -28.92 -16.04
CA LEU A 6 -16.40 -28.22 -17.09
C LEU A 6 -15.63 -28.19 -18.42
N LEU A 7 -14.32 -27.90 -18.39
CA LEU A 7 -13.51 -27.85 -19.60
C LEU A 7 -13.40 -29.25 -20.25
N ILE A 8 -13.19 -30.29 -19.45
CA ILE A 8 -13.19 -31.68 -19.92
C ILE A 8 -14.58 -32.06 -20.47
N ALA A 9 -15.67 -31.70 -19.78
CA ALA A 9 -17.03 -31.99 -20.23
C ALA A 9 -17.37 -31.28 -21.56
N GLY A 10 -16.98 -30.02 -21.72
CA GLY A 10 -17.16 -29.26 -22.97
C GLY A 10 -16.38 -29.87 -24.13
N VAL A 11 -15.10 -30.20 -23.93
CA VAL A 11 -14.27 -30.85 -24.95
C VAL A 11 -14.81 -32.24 -25.31
N VAL A 12 -15.24 -33.03 -24.31
CA VAL A 12 -15.85 -34.34 -24.54
C VAL A 12 -17.15 -34.21 -25.34
N LEU A 13 -18.03 -33.27 -25.01
CA LEU A 13 -19.27 -33.01 -25.76
C LEU A 13 -19.01 -32.68 -27.24
N VAL A 14 -18.01 -31.84 -27.53
CA VAL A 14 -17.61 -31.49 -28.90
C VAL A 14 -17.02 -32.69 -29.65
N LEU A 15 -16.17 -33.49 -28.98
CA LEU A 15 -15.56 -34.67 -29.59
C LEU A 15 -16.58 -35.79 -29.84
N TRP A 16 -17.58 -35.94 -28.97
CA TRP A 16 -18.62 -36.96 -29.07
C TRP A 16 -19.66 -36.64 -30.16
N ALA A 17 -19.87 -35.35 -30.46
CA ALA A 17 -20.74 -34.92 -31.56
C ALA A 17 -20.24 -35.36 -32.95
N LYS A 18 -18.98 -35.80 -33.08
CA LYS A 18 -18.40 -36.25 -34.36
C LYS A 18 -18.97 -37.57 -34.89
N ASN A 19 -19.73 -38.31 -34.07
CA ASN A 19 -20.24 -39.65 -34.37
C ASN A 19 -21.76 -39.71 -34.60
N GLU A 20 -22.44 -38.56 -34.66
CA GLU A 20 -23.90 -38.45 -34.81
C GLU A 20 -24.27 -37.57 -36.02
N ASP A 21 -25.43 -37.83 -36.62
CA ASP A 21 -25.90 -37.12 -37.82
C ASP A 21 -27.00 -36.09 -37.48
N GLY A 22 -26.99 -34.97 -38.19
CA GLY A 22 -28.10 -34.02 -38.22
C GLY A 22 -28.17 -33.05 -37.04
N TRP A 23 -29.38 -32.82 -36.53
CA TRP A 23 -29.66 -31.78 -35.54
C TRP A 23 -29.02 -32.07 -34.16
N GLU A 24 -28.76 -33.33 -33.83
CA GLU A 24 -28.15 -33.73 -32.56
C GLU A 24 -26.67 -33.30 -32.44
N GLN A 25 -25.95 -33.36 -33.56
CA GLN A 25 -24.58 -32.89 -33.65
C GLN A 25 -24.49 -31.37 -33.46
N ALA A 26 -25.43 -30.61 -34.04
CA ALA A 26 -25.41 -29.15 -34.02
C ALA A 26 -25.50 -28.58 -32.59
N TRP A 27 -26.48 -29.02 -31.80
CA TRP A 27 -26.66 -28.49 -30.44
C TRP A 27 -25.54 -28.93 -29.48
N ARG A 28 -24.97 -30.14 -29.65
CA ARG A 28 -23.86 -30.62 -28.82
C ARG A 28 -22.57 -29.85 -29.08
N VAL A 29 -22.30 -29.48 -30.33
CA VAL A 29 -21.16 -28.61 -30.67
C VAL A 29 -21.34 -27.22 -30.07
N GLU A 30 -22.53 -26.62 -30.19
CA GLU A 30 -22.80 -25.29 -29.62
C GLU A 30 -22.66 -25.28 -28.09
N VAL A 31 -23.30 -26.23 -27.40
CA VAL A 31 -23.25 -26.33 -25.93
C VAL A 31 -21.85 -26.70 -25.46
N GLY A 32 -21.18 -27.65 -26.11
CA GLY A 32 -19.82 -28.05 -25.78
C GLY A 32 -18.81 -26.92 -25.97
N ALA A 33 -18.93 -26.15 -27.06
CA ALA A 33 -18.09 -24.99 -27.31
C ALA A 33 -18.35 -23.87 -26.29
N ALA A 34 -19.62 -23.60 -25.94
CA ALA A 34 -19.96 -22.61 -24.92
C ALA A 34 -19.36 -22.99 -23.54
N ILE A 35 -19.45 -24.26 -23.15
CA ILE A 35 -18.87 -24.75 -21.89
C ILE A 35 -17.33 -24.68 -21.92
N ALA A 36 -16.71 -25.06 -23.05
CA ALA A 36 -15.26 -25.01 -23.21
C ALA A 36 -14.70 -23.58 -23.17
N LEU A 37 -15.46 -22.60 -23.68
CA LEU A 37 -15.11 -21.18 -23.65
C LEU A 37 -15.32 -20.54 -22.27
N LEU A 38 -16.36 -20.96 -21.53
CA LEU A 38 -16.67 -20.41 -20.20
C LEU A 38 -15.83 -21.05 -19.08
N GLY A 39 -15.41 -22.31 -19.23
CA GLY A 39 -14.61 -23.03 -18.22
C GLY A 39 -13.37 -22.28 -17.72
N PRO A 40 -12.54 -21.70 -18.60
CA PRO A 40 -11.40 -20.86 -18.22
C PRO A 40 -11.78 -19.60 -17.42
N LEU A 41 -12.91 -18.96 -17.75
CA LEU A 41 -13.38 -17.76 -17.03
C LEU A 41 -13.76 -18.10 -15.59
N PHE A 42 -14.49 -19.19 -15.37
CA PHE A 42 -14.80 -19.68 -14.02
C PHE A 42 -13.55 -20.07 -13.24
N PHE A 43 -12.54 -20.66 -13.90
CA PHE A 43 -11.26 -20.97 -13.25
C PHE A 43 -10.54 -19.70 -12.79
N ILE A 44 -10.51 -18.67 -13.63
CA ILE A 44 -9.89 -17.39 -13.31
C ILE A 44 -10.62 -16.72 -12.15
N GLU A 45 -11.96 -16.70 -12.16
CA GLU A 45 -12.75 -16.15 -11.05
C GLU A 45 -12.46 -16.86 -9.73
N GLU A 46 -12.47 -18.20 -9.72
CA GLU A 46 -12.22 -18.99 -8.52
C GLU A 46 -10.79 -18.80 -8.00
N MET A 47 -9.82 -18.75 -8.91
CA MET A 47 -8.43 -18.47 -8.56
C MET A 47 -8.29 -17.06 -7.96
N LEU A 48 -8.92 -16.05 -8.56
CA LEU A 48 -8.89 -14.68 -8.04
C LEU A 48 -9.55 -14.61 -6.65
N ARG A 49 -10.70 -15.28 -6.48
CA ARG A 49 -11.39 -15.36 -5.18
C ARG A 49 -10.52 -16.03 -4.11
N SER A 50 -9.91 -17.16 -4.42
CA SER A 50 -9.00 -17.87 -3.50
C SER A 50 -7.78 -17.02 -3.13
N ARG A 51 -7.19 -16.32 -4.11
CA ARG A 51 -6.09 -15.38 -3.88
C ARG A 51 -6.51 -14.27 -2.93
N VAL A 52 -7.67 -13.65 -3.16
CA VAL A 52 -8.21 -12.57 -2.31
C VAL A 52 -8.43 -13.06 -0.88
N VAL A 53 -9.08 -14.21 -0.68
CA VAL A 53 -9.29 -14.77 0.67
C VAL A 53 -7.96 -15.05 1.39
N SER A 54 -7.01 -15.68 0.70
CA SER A 54 -5.70 -15.99 1.29
C SER A 54 -4.91 -14.73 1.69
N LEU A 55 -5.16 -13.63 1.00
CA LEU A 55 -4.48 -12.37 1.25
C LEU A 55 -5.15 -11.59 2.37
N GLU A 56 -6.47 -11.60 2.44
CA GLU A 56 -7.24 -11.06 3.57
C GLU A 56 -6.85 -11.76 4.88
N GLU A 57 -6.70 -13.09 4.86
CA GLU A 57 -6.20 -13.84 6.02
C GLU A 57 -4.79 -13.41 6.44
N LYS A 58 -3.88 -13.20 5.49
CA LYS A 58 -2.51 -12.73 5.77
C LYS A 58 -2.51 -11.31 6.36
N PHE A 59 -3.32 -10.42 5.82
CA PHE A 59 -3.44 -9.06 6.35
C PHE A 59 -4.07 -9.04 7.74
N ASP A 60 -5.11 -9.84 7.98
CA ASP A 60 -5.71 -9.92 9.30
C ASP A 60 -4.74 -10.54 10.32
N GLN A 61 -3.95 -11.54 9.93
CA GLN A 61 -2.89 -12.09 10.78
C GLN A 61 -1.80 -11.05 11.09
N LEU A 62 -1.36 -10.28 10.10
CA LEU A 62 -0.38 -9.21 10.27
C LEU A 62 -0.92 -8.10 11.18
N ARG A 63 -2.15 -7.65 10.94
CA ARG A 63 -2.85 -6.64 11.75
C ARG A 63 -3.00 -7.10 13.19
N LYS A 64 -3.46 -8.34 13.42
CA LYS A 64 -3.53 -8.95 14.76
C LYS A 64 -2.17 -9.00 15.43
N SER A 65 -1.13 -9.44 14.70
CA SER A 65 0.23 -9.52 15.25
C SER A 65 0.76 -8.13 15.64
N TYR A 66 0.55 -7.13 14.79
CA TYR A 66 0.92 -5.75 15.08
C TYR A 66 0.17 -5.20 16.29
N GLY A 67 -1.16 -5.35 16.32
CA GLY A 67 -2.00 -4.89 17.44
C GLY A 67 -1.65 -5.57 18.76
N LEU A 68 -1.40 -6.88 18.74
CA LEU A 68 -0.93 -7.64 19.91
C LEU A 68 0.42 -7.12 20.41
N MET A 69 1.40 -6.93 19.53
CA MET A 69 2.72 -6.40 19.92
C MET A 69 2.61 -4.98 20.49
N ARG A 70 1.77 -4.13 19.89
CA ARG A 70 1.52 -2.76 20.36
C ARG A 70 0.88 -2.73 21.76
N GLY A 71 -0.02 -3.68 22.05
CA GLY A 71 -0.73 -3.78 23.33
C GLY A 71 0.07 -4.48 24.43
N LEU A 72 0.91 -5.46 24.08
CA LEU A 72 1.71 -6.22 25.05
C LEU A 72 2.97 -5.47 25.50
N LEU A 73 3.59 -4.69 24.62
CA LEU A 73 4.83 -3.99 24.93
C LEU A 73 4.52 -2.61 25.51
N PRO A 74 5.19 -2.21 26.62
CA PRO A 74 5.05 -0.86 27.15
C PRO A 74 5.54 0.17 26.12
N PRO A 75 4.99 1.39 26.11
CA PRO A 75 5.52 2.48 25.29
C PRO A 75 7.01 2.70 25.54
N GLY A 76 7.81 2.79 24.47
CA GLY A 76 9.25 3.00 24.53
C GLY A 76 9.98 2.41 23.33
N ASP A 77 11.30 2.56 23.30
CA ASP A 77 12.15 2.22 22.15
C ASP A 77 12.07 0.76 21.75
N ALA A 78 11.99 -0.15 22.72
CA ALA A 78 11.84 -1.58 22.46
C ALA A 78 10.56 -1.90 21.68
N ARG A 79 9.44 -1.25 22.02
CA ARG A 79 8.18 -1.40 21.29
C ARG A 79 8.31 -0.85 19.88
N THR A 80 8.86 0.36 19.75
CA THR A 80 9.07 1.01 18.45
C THR A 80 9.93 0.13 17.54
N TYR A 81 11.03 -0.41 18.05
CA TYR A 81 11.92 -1.30 17.30
C TYR A 81 11.20 -2.56 16.81
N VAL A 82 10.43 -3.23 17.66
CA VAL A 82 9.69 -4.45 17.26
C VAL A 82 8.64 -4.14 16.19
N LEU A 83 7.88 -3.06 16.36
CA LEU A 83 6.86 -2.67 15.39
C LEU A 83 7.50 -2.25 14.05
N ASP A 84 8.62 -1.51 14.08
CA ASP A 84 9.35 -1.10 12.87
C ASP A 84 9.94 -2.32 12.13
N ARG A 85 10.43 -3.33 12.85
CA ARG A 85 10.89 -4.59 12.26
C ARG A 85 9.77 -5.35 11.55
N LEU A 86 8.56 -5.36 12.11
CA LEU A 86 7.39 -5.96 11.45
C LEU A 86 7.05 -5.20 10.16
N LEU A 87 6.98 -3.87 10.22
CA LEU A 87 6.69 -3.04 9.04
C LEU A 87 7.80 -3.13 7.99
N SER A 88 9.05 -3.30 8.39
CA SER A 88 10.18 -3.53 7.49
C SER A 88 10.02 -4.84 6.71
N ALA A 89 9.53 -5.91 7.35
CA ALA A 89 9.25 -7.17 6.65
C ALA A 89 8.14 -7.02 5.59
N VAL A 90 7.12 -6.21 5.89
CA VAL A 90 6.06 -5.84 4.93
C VAL A 90 6.63 -5.04 3.76
N THR A 91 7.52 -4.09 4.05
CA THR A 91 8.21 -3.27 3.04
C THR A 91 9.00 -4.14 2.06
N GLU A 92 9.74 -5.13 2.57
CA GLU A 92 10.48 -6.09 1.75
C GLU A 92 9.55 -6.95 0.88
N GLN A 93 8.40 -7.38 1.39
CA GLN A 93 7.39 -8.08 0.59
C GLN A 93 6.81 -7.16 -0.50
N ALA A 94 6.57 -5.89 -0.19
CA ALA A 94 6.08 -4.94 -1.17
C ALA A 94 7.07 -4.70 -2.30
N ARG A 95 8.37 -4.59 -1.99
CA ARG A 95 9.45 -4.52 -3.00
C ARG A 95 9.45 -5.71 -3.96
N ALA A 96 9.10 -6.90 -3.48
CA ALA A 96 8.97 -8.10 -4.29
C ALA A 96 7.67 -8.18 -5.10
N GLY A 97 6.79 -7.18 -5.03
CA GLY A 97 5.56 -7.09 -5.82
C GLY A 97 4.43 -7.98 -5.31
N TYR A 98 4.41 -8.32 -4.02
CA TYR A 98 3.37 -9.16 -3.43
C TYR A 98 2.02 -8.45 -3.23
N TYR A 99 1.93 -7.14 -3.46
CA TYR A 99 0.74 -6.33 -3.20
C TYR A 99 0.25 -5.57 -4.44
N SER A 100 -1.04 -5.27 -4.45
CA SER A 100 -1.73 -4.56 -5.54
C SER A 100 -2.46 -3.29 -5.05
N ALA A 101 -2.75 -2.37 -5.99
CA ALA A 101 -3.42 -1.10 -5.67
C ALA A 101 -4.83 -1.28 -5.05
N PRO A 102 -5.68 -2.24 -5.48
CA PRO A 102 -6.95 -2.50 -4.83
C PRO A 102 -6.80 -2.92 -3.35
N GLU A 103 -5.77 -3.70 -3.03
CA GLU A 103 -5.53 -4.16 -1.65
C GLU A 103 -5.16 -3.01 -0.74
N ILE A 104 -4.26 -2.14 -1.20
CA ILE A 104 -3.85 -0.95 -0.45
C ILE A 104 -5.04 -0.03 -0.22
N SER A 105 -5.92 0.12 -1.20
CA SER A 105 -7.14 0.91 -1.04
C SER A 105 -7.98 0.42 0.15
N ARG A 106 -8.17 -0.90 0.28
CA ARG A 106 -8.91 -1.48 1.41
C ARG A 106 -8.20 -1.29 2.73
N LEU A 107 -6.87 -1.40 2.75
CA LEU A 107 -6.08 -1.22 3.97
C LEU A 107 -6.17 0.21 4.50
N LEU A 108 -6.23 1.19 3.61
CA LEU A 108 -6.32 2.60 3.97
C LEU A 108 -7.66 2.98 4.62
N ASP A 109 -8.73 2.29 4.26
CA ASP A 109 -10.06 2.46 4.86
C ASP A 109 -10.17 1.80 6.25
N GLY A 110 -9.11 1.10 6.69
CA GLY A 110 -9.05 0.36 7.94
C GLY A 110 -8.71 1.18 9.19
N ASP A 111 -8.43 0.44 10.27
CA ASP A 111 -7.99 0.98 11.55
C ASP A 111 -6.56 1.56 11.50
N ASP A 112 -6.06 2.04 12.63
CA ASP A 112 -4.72 2.64 12.74
C ASP A 112 -3.61 1.67 12.32
N GLU A 113 -3.69 0.42 12.79
CA GLU A 113 -2.76 -0.65 12.47
C GLU A 113 -2.76 -0.98 10.97
N THR A 114 -3.94 -1.00 10.36
CA THR A 114 -4.09 -1.29 8.94
C THR A 114 -3.51 -0.17 8.05
N ARG A 115 -3.71 1.11 8.44
CA ARG A 115 -3.06 2.23 7.75
C ARG A 115 -1.54 2.18 7.86
N MET A 116 -0.99 1.80 9.01
CA MET A 116 0.45 1.62 9.17
C MET A 116 1.03 0.57 8.21
N ILE A 117 0.32 -0.55 8.05
CA ILE A 117 0.70 -1.60 7.08
C ILE A 117 0.64 -1.03 5.66
N ALA A 118 -0.41 -0.29 5.30
CA ALA A 118 -0.53 0.34 3.99
C ALA A 118 0.64 1.30 3.69
N LEU A 119 1.05 2.13 4.66
CA LEU A 119 2.21 3.01 4.52
C LEU A 119 3.50 2.22 4.30
N ALA A 120 3.72 1.13 5.05
CA ALA A 120 4.88 0.26 4.85
C ALA A 120 4.89 -0.42 3.47
N ILE A 121 3.72 -0.78 2.94
CA ILE A 121 3.62 -1.30 1.57
C ILE A 121 4.02 -0.22 0.56
N MET A 122 3.52 1.01 0.72
CA MET A 122 3.87 2.14 -0.16
C MET A 122 5.37 2.48 -0.13
N GLN A 123 6.04 2.28 1.02
CA GLN A 123 7.51 2.41 1.13
C GLN A 123 8.25 1.36 0.30
N GLY A 124 7.68 0.17 0.15
CA GLY A 124 8.31 -0.91 -0.59
C GLY A 124 8.05 -0.86 -2.09
N ASP A 125 6.85 -0.42 -2.49
CA ASP A 125 6.48 -0.24 -3.90
C ASP A 125 5.91 1.16 -4.14
N HIS A 126 6.77 2.05 -4.62
CA HIS A 126 6.41 3.45 -4.86
C HIS A 126 5.33 3.63 -5.93
N ARG A 127 5.09 2.63 -6.79
CA ARG A 127 4.00 2.67 -7.79
C ARG A 127 2.62 2.66 -7.13
N LEU A 128 2.56 2.27 -5.87
CA LEU A 128 1.34 2.14 -5.09
C LEU A 128 1.11 3.34 -4.16
N ILE A 129 2.00 4.34 -4.20
CA ILE A 129 1.85 5.59 -3.45
C ILE A 129 0.56 6.30 -3.88
N LYS A 130 -0.17 6.77 -2.88
CA LYS A 130 -1.31 7.68 -3.04
C LYS A 130 -0.98 9.00 -2.37
N ASP A 131 -0.79 10.04 -3.15
CA ASP A 131 -0.34 11.36 -2.69
C ASP A 131 -1.17 11.89 -1.52
N GLU A 132 -2.50 11.89 -1.66
CA GLU A 132 -3.43 12.39 -0.65
C GLU A 132 -3.28 11.67 0.70
N VAL A 133 -3.00 10.36 0.66
CA VAL A 133 -2.80 9.55 1.87
C VAL A 133 -1.52 9.96 2.55
N ILE A 134 -0.41 10.06 1.81
CA ILE A 134 0.88 10.43 2.37
C ILE A 134 0.80 11.83 3.00
N ILE A 135 0.21 12.79 2.28
CA ILE A 135 0.03 14.17 2.73
C ILE A 135 -0.82 14.21 4.01
N ASN A 136 -1.94 13.48 4.03
CA ASN A 136 -2.81 13.41 5.20
C ASN A 136 -2.13 12.71 6.40
N SER A 137 -1.39 11.63 6.16
CA SER A 137 -0.64 10.93 7.21
C SER A 137 0.56 11.72 7.73
N ILE A 138 1.07 12.70 6.99
CA ILE A 138 2.07 13.65 7.51
C ILE A 138 1.39 14.69 8.42
N GLY A 139 0.36 15.39 7.93
CA GLY A 139 -0.23 16.53 8.65
C GLY A 139 -1.38 16.21 9.61
N SER A 140 -1.89 14.98 9.61
CA SER A 140 -3.02 14.54 10.47
C SER A 140 -2.82 13.11 10.98
N SER A 141 -1.56 12.74 11.23
CA SER A 141 -1.20 11.45 11.83
C SER A 141 -1.89 11.23 13.19
N LYS A 142 -2.28 9.99 13.49
CA LYS A 142 -2.80 9.59 14.81
C LYS A 142 -1.68 9.21 15.78
N SER A 143 -0.46 9.04 15.27
CA SER A 143 0.71 8.72 16.09
C SER A 143 2.00 9.19 15.44
N GLY A 144 3.04 9.42 16.25
CA GLY A 144 4.38 9.74 15.74
C GLY A 144 4.98 8.64 14.84
N MET A 145 4.55 7.38 15.01
CA MET A 145 4.98 6.28 14.14
C MET A 145 4.31 6.35 12.76
N GLU A 146 3.01 6.68 12.70
CA GLU A 146 2.31 6.95 11.42
C GLU A 146 2.97 8.11 10.67
N GLN A 147 3.26 9.21 11.37
CA GLN A 147 3.95 10.34 10.77
C GLN A 147 5.35 9.97 10.26
N TYR A 148 6.12 9.21 11.04
CA TYR A 148 7.46 8.76 10.63
C TYR A 148 7.41 7.90 9.37
N HIS A 149 6.49 6.92 9.29
CA HIS A 149 6.37 6.08 8.11
C HIS A 149 5.80 6.85 6.90
N ALA A 150 4.94 7.84 7.11
CA ALA A 150 4.47 8.71 6.03
C ALA A 150 5.61 9.57 5.46
N LEU A 151 6.44 10.17 6.33
CA LEU A 151 7.64 10.91 5.92
C LEU A 151 8.63 10.00 5.17
N LYS A 152 8.88 8.79 5.67
CA LYS A 152 9.78 7.84 5.01
C LYS A 152 9.26 7.43 3.62
N ALA A 153 7.96 7.17 3.50
CA ALA A 153 7.33 6.89 2.20
C ALA A 153 7.43 8.08 1.25
N ALA A 154 7.29 9.31 1.76
CA ALA A 154 7.43 10.52 0.97
C ALA A 154 8.86 10.78 0.51
N HIS A 155 9.84 10.54 1.39
CA HIS A 155 11.26 10.64 1.09
C HIS A 155 11.65 9.63 0.00
N ASP A 156 11.40 8.34 0.23
CA ASP A 156 11.82 7.28 -0.69
C ASP A 156 11.06 7.37 -2.03
N GLY A 157 9.79 7.75 -1.96
CA GLY A 157 8.87 7.90 -3.08
C GLY A 157 8.81 9.28 -3.72
N TRP A 158 9.73 10.20 -3.40
CA TRP A 158 9.63 11.62 -3.77
C TRP A 158 9.38 11.84 -5.26
N SER A 159 10.15 11.16 -6.12
CA SER A 159 10.02 11.25 -7.58
C SER A 159 8.63 10.85 -8.12
N VAL A 160 7.88 10.01 -7.39
CA VAL A 160 6.52 9.61 -7.74
C VAL A 160 5.52 10.66 -7.27
N LEU A 161 5.62 11.11 -6.02
CA LEU A 161 4.79 12.20 -5.46
C LEU A 161 4.91 13.49 -6.29
N VAL A 162 6.09 13.70 -6.87
CA VAL A 162 6.43 14.82 -7.74
C VAL A 162 5.55 14.93 -8.98
N ARG A 163 4.95 13.83 -9.44
CA ARG A 163 4.10 13.83 -10.63
C ARG A 163 2.64 14.17 -10.35
N GLY A 164 2.21 14.15 -9.09
CA GLY A 164 0.85 14.51 -8.67
C GLY A 164 0.79 15.88 -7.99
N THR A 165 1.08 15.95 -6.68
CA THR A 165 0.79 17.14 -5.84
C THR A 165 1.98 17.59 -4.97
N LYS A 166 3.08 18.04 -5.61
CA LYS A 166 4.35 18.48 -4.94
C LYS A 166 4.15 19.47 -3.78
N ARG A 167 3.35 20.50 -4.00
CA ARG A 167 3.31 21.67 -3.11
C ARG A 167 2.56 21.38 -1.80
N SER A 168 1.48 20.60 -1.85
CA SER A 168 0.69 20.30 -0.65
C SER A 168 1.44 19.43 0.37
N ALA A 169 2.31 18.52 -0.07
CA ALA A 169 3.16 17.75 0.85
C ALA A 169 4.16 18.66 1.58
N VAL A 170 4.79 19.56 0.85
CA VAL A 170 5.72 20.57 1.37
C VAL A 170 4.99 21.52 2.32
N ASP A 171 3.84 22.05 1.90
CA ASP A 171 3.01 22.93 2.72
C ASP A 171 2.65 22.27 4.06
N LYS A 172 2.28 20.98 4.06
CA LYS A 172 1.99 20.24 5.30
C LYS A 172 3.21 20.09 6.20
N ILE A 173 4.39 19.81 5.64
CA ILE A 173 5.63 19.75 6.43
C ILE A 173 5.95 21.11 7.04
N LEU A 174 5.75 22.20 6.29
CA LEU A 174 5.97 23.57 6.76
C LEU A 174 4.94 23.99 7.82
N GLU A 175 3.65 23.66 7.64
CA GLU A 175 2.58 23.87 8.61
C GLU A 175 2.89 23.15 9.92
N ASP A 176 3.23 21.86 9.87
CA ASP A 176 3.60 21.08 11.04
C ASP A 176 4.81 21.66 11.77
N ALA A 177 5.77 22.20 11.02
CA ALA A 177 6.95 22.86 11.57
C ALA A 177 6.64 24.21 12.25
N SER A 178 5.49 24.80 11.96
CA SER A 178 5.03 26.02 12.64
C SER A 178 4.30 25.75 13.97
N GLY A 179 4.03 24.48 14.29
CA GLY A 179 3.25 24.07 15.47
C GLY A 179 3.96 23.08 16.42
N ALA A 180 3.26 22.67 17.47
CA ALA A 180 3.70 21.69 18.49
C ALA A 180 3.75 20.23 17.96
N SER A 181 4.25 20.03 16.74
CA SER A 181 4.24 18.73 16.04
C SER A 181 5.41 17.82 16.47
N TYR A 182 5.21 16.53 16.25
CA TYR A 182 6.20 15.48 16.47
C TYR A 182 7.37 15.54 15.49
N ILE A 183 7.28 16.28 14.37
CA ILE A 183 8.36 16.35 13.37
C ILE A 183 9.58 17.08 13.92
N ILE A 184 9.41 18.26 14.52
CA ILE A 184 10.56 19.06 14.99
C ILE A 184 11.20 18.46 16.24
N THR A 185 10.39 17.88 17.11
CA THR A 185 10.84 17.39 18.43
C THR A 185 11.57 16.05 18.37
N ASP A 186 11.58 15.38 17.22
CA ASP A 186 12.15 14.05 17.02
C ASP A 186 13.17 14.06 15.89
N ALA A 187 14.42 13.74 16.22
CA ALA A 187 15.52 13.85 15.28
C ALA A 187 15.33 13.02 14.00
N PRO A 188 14.87 11.75 14.05
CA PRO A 188 14.56 10.97 12.85
C PRO A 188 13.50 11.60 11.94
N ARG A 189 12.36 12.05 12.49
CA ARG A 189 11.31 12.70 11.68
C ARG A 189 11.78 14.02 11.09
N ARG A 190 12.50 14.83 11.87
CA ARG A 190 13.09 16.08 11.40
C ARG A 190 14.06 15.86 10.24
N PHE A 191 14.93 14.86 10.34
CA PHE A 191 15.89 14.53 9.29
C PHE A 191 15.19 14.19 7.97
N LEU A 192 14.16 13.32 8.01
CA LEU A 192 13.38 12.99 6.81
C LEU A 192 12.68 14.22 6.22
N ALA A 193 12.13 15.09 7.07
CA ALA A 193 11.51 16.34 6.61
C ALA A 193 12.54 17.27 5.94
N GLU A 194 13.75 17.40 6.50
CA GLU A 194 14.84 18.19 5.91
C GLU A 194 15.22 17.69 4.52
N GLU A 195 15.37 16.37 4.35
CA GLU A 195 15.70 15.77 3.06
C GLU A 195 14.59 16.02 2.03
N ILE A 196 13.32 15.83 2.41
CA ILE A 196 12.18 16.10 1.55
C ILE A 196 12.13 17.57 1.12
N LEU A 197 12.34 18.51 2.05
CA LEU A 197 12.38 19.95 1.73
C LEU A 197 13.58 20.29 0.83
N GLY A 198 14.71 19.62 1.00
CA GLY A 198 15.87 19.74 0.11
C GLY A 198 15.57 19.25 -1.31
N PHE A 199 14.84 18.15 -1.46
CA PHE A 199 14.35 17.69 -2.76
C PHE A 199 13.38 18.70 -3.38
N ALA A 200 12.46 19.25 -2.57
CA ALA A 200 11.51 20.27 -3.00
C ALA A 200 12.20 21.56 -3.48
N LEU A 201 13.27 22.00 -2.82
CA LEU A 201 14.10 23.12 -3.25
C LEU A 201 14.77 22.82 -4.60
N THR A 202 15.38 21.65 -4.73
CA THR A 202 16.09 21.22 -5.95
C THR A 202 15.14 21.13 -7.15
N ASP A 203 13.91 20.68 -6.92
CA ASP A 203 12.86 20.54 -7.93
C ASP A 203 12.08 21.86 -8.20
N GLY A 204 12.46 22.97 -7.58
CA GLY A 204 11.83 24.28 -7.76
C GLY A 204 10.42 24.41 -7.17
N VAL A 205 10.04 23.52 -6.26
CA VAL A 205 8.76 23.55 -5.54
C VAL A 205 8.80 24.57 -4.41
N LEU A 206 9.93 24.59 -3.71
CA LEU A 206 10.23 25.43 -2.56
C LEU A 206 11.28 26.46 -2.95
N THR A 207 11.18 27.68 -2.44
CA THR A 207 12.21 28.71 -2.56
C THR A 207 13.22 28.63 -1.42
N GLN A 208 14.43 29.15 -1.65
CA GLN A 208 15.46 29.21 -0.60
C GLN A 208 14.96 29.98 0.64
N ALA A 209 14.19 31.05 0.44
CA ALA A 209 13.64 31.85 1.53
C ALA A 209 12.64 31.05 2.40
N GLU A 210 11.79 30.24 1.78
CA GLU A 210 10.87 29.35 2.52
C GLU A 210 11.66 28.26 3.28
N MET A 211 12.72 27.71 2.69
CA MET A 211 13.60 26.74 3.36
C MET A 211 14.34 27.34 4.56
N ASP A 212 14.90 28.54 4.42
CA ASP A 212 15.59 29.24 5.50
C ASP A 212 14.64 29.53 6.68
N GLY A 213 13.38 29.89 6.39
CA GLY A 213 12.34 30.05 7.40
C GLY A 213 12.10 28.77 8.22
N TRP A 214 12.00 27.62 7.55
CA TRP A 214 11.85 26.33 8.21
C TRP A 214 13.06 25.98 9.10
N THR A 215 14.29 26.15 8.60
CA THR A 215 15.50 25.83 9.40
C THR A 215 15.66 26.76 10.60
N GLY A 216 15.15 28.00 10.51
CA GLY A 216 15.09 28.94 11.62
C GLY A 216 14.17 28.44 12.73
N LEU A 217 12.96 27.98 12.37
CA LEU A 217 12.00 27.39 13.29
C LEU A 217 12.56 26.12 13.95
N ALA A 218 13.12 25.20 13.16
CA ALA A 218 13.68 23.95 13.67
C ALA A 218 14.82 24.17 14.68
N ARG A 219 15.66 25.19 14.48
CA ARG A 219 16.73 25.58 15.42
C ARG A 219 16.18 26.20 16.70
N SER A 220 15.08 26.95 16.64
CA SER A 220 14.49 27.63 17.80
C SER A 220 13.86 26.67 18.82
N VAL A 221 13.47 25.46 18.38
CA VAL A 221 12.79 24.45 19.20
C VAL A 221 13.79 23.48 19.87
N GLN A 222 15.07 23.50 19.52
CA GLN A 222 16.05 22.63 20.18
C GLN A 222 16.19 23.00 21.67
N PRO A 223 15.95 22.07 22.61
CA PRO A 223 16.28 22.30 24.00
C PRO A 223 17.79 22.50 24.13
N ARG A 224 18.19 23.54 24.87
CA ARG A 224 19.60 23.85 25.19
C ARG A 224 20.27 22.72 25.97
#